data_AF-A0A7C7WRR0-F1
#
_entry.id   AF-A0A7C7WRR0-F1
#
_cell.length_a   1.000
_cell.length_b   1.000
_cell.length_c   1.000
_cell.angle_alpha   90.00
_cell.angle_beta   90.00
_cell.angle_gamma   90.00
#
_symmetry.space_group_name_H-M   'P 1'
#
loop_
_entity.id
_entity.type
_entity.pdbx_description
1 polymer ?
#
loop_
_entity_poly.entity_id
_entity_poly.type
_entity_poly.pdbx_seq_one_letter_code
_entity_poly.pdbx_strand_id
1 'polypeptide(L)'
;MDLTQYQAAKIVCPLLCDGNTCAANGMRPIHCRGWFPLPDRQNEVGSSSEDAGTIDAHAHTVGQGAENGLASELDERGLDGNRYELNSALAVAFDTPNAAELWANGEPVFERCKPHDTIRAT
;
A
#
# COMPACT_ATOMS: atom_id res chain seq x y z
N MET A 1 4.88 9.98 -8.64
CA MET A 1 3.71 9.80 -9.52
C MET A 1 2.45 9.84 -8.68
N ASP A 2 1.42 10.56 -9.14
CA ASP A 2 0.08 10.48 -8.54
C ASP A 2 -0.65 9.18 -8.95
N LEU A 3 -1.77 8.85 -8.30
CA LEU A 3 -2.56 7.63 -8.58
C LEU A 3 -3.01 7.50 -10.04
N THR A 4 -3.31 8.63 -10.69
CA THR A 4 -3.71 8.71 -12.11
C THR A 4 -2.57 8.29 -13.02
N GLN A 5 -1.35 8.69 -12.69
CA GLN A 5 -0.15 8.28 -13.43
C GLN A 5 0.16 6.78 -13.26
N TYR A 6 -0.08 6.22 -12.07
CA TYR A 6 0.05 4.77 -11.83
C TYR A 6 -0.96 3.95 -12.65
N GLN A 7 -2.22 4.40 -12.69
CA GLN A 7 -3.28 3.75 -13.46
C GLN A 7 -2.99 3.83 -14.97
N ALA A 8 -2.56 5.00 -15.47
CA ALA A 8 -2.19 5.18 -16.87
C ALA A 8 -0.98 4.33 -17.27
N ALA A 9 -0.01 4.14 -16.36
CA ALA A 9 1.17 3.32 -16.58
C ALA A 9 0.90 1.80 -16.50
N LYS A 10 -0.33 1.38 -16.14
CA LYS A 10 -0.71 -0.04 -15.97
C LYS A 10 0.24 -0.80 -15.05
N ILE A 11 0.74 -0.12 -14.01
CA ILE A 11 1.65 -0.73 -13.03
C ILE A 11 0.84 -1.75 -12.20
N VAL A 12 1.27 -3.00 -12.26
CA VAL A 12 0.67 -4.09 -11.48
C VAL A 12 1.20 -4.01 -10.05
N CYS A 13 0.36 -4.39 -9.07
CA CYS A 13 0.78 -4.50 -7.68
C CYS A 13 1.98 -5.48 -7.55
N PRO A 14 3.09 -5.10 -6.89
CA PRO A 14 4.28 -5.94 -6.78
C PRO A 14 4.06 -7.19 -5.91
N LEU A 15 2.98 -7.21 -5.12
CA LEU A 15 2.59 -8.34 -4.27
C LEU A 15 1.58 -9.28 -4.95
N LEU A 16 1.27 -9.06 -6.23
CA LEU A 16 0.43 -9.95 -7.01
C LEU A 16 1.27 -11.14 -7.52
N CYS A 17 0.87 -12.35 -7.15
CA CYS A 17 1.45 -13.60 -7.62
C CYS A 17 0.64 -14.19 -8.77
N ASP A 18 1.24 -15.18 -9.43
CA ASP A 18 0.56 -16.03 -10.41
C ASP A 18 -0.76 -16.58 -9.84
N GLY A 19 -1.77 -16.67 -10.71
CA GLY A 19 -3.12 -17.09 -10.31
C GLY A 19 -3.91 -16.02 -9.55
N ASN A 20 -3.52 -14.74 -9.66
CA ASN A 20 -4.27 -13.62 -9.11
C ASN A 20 -4.40 -13.65 -7.57
N THR A 21 -3.32 -14.06 -6.91
CA THR A 21 -3.26 -14.16 -5.45
C THR A 21 -2.32 -13.09 -4.88
N CYS A 22 -2.65 -12.54 -3.71
CA CYS A 22 -1.76 -11.59 -3.05
C CYS A 22 -0.77 -12.34 -2.15
N ALA A 23 0.54 -12.17 -2.38
CA ALA A 23 1.61 -12.73 -1.54
C ALA A 23 1.46 -12.35 -0.06
N ALA A 24 0.91 -11.17 0.19
CA ALA A 24 0.72 -10.59 1.51
C ALA A 24 -0.73 -10.74 2.01
N ASN A 25 -1.52 -11.71 1.52
CA ASN A 25 -2.96 -11.79 1.84
C ASN A 25 -3.28 -11.81 3.36
N GLY A 26 -2.42 -12.43 4.17
CA GLY A 26 -2.55 -12.45 5.63
C GLY A 26 -2.35 -11.09 6.31
N MET A 27 -1.58 -10.19 5.68
CA MET A 27 -1.31 -8.83 6.15
C MET A 27 -1.94 -7.75 5.26
N ARG A 28 -2.78 -8.15 4.29
CA ARG A 28 -3.38 -7.25 3.29
C ARG A 28 -4.27 -6.21 3.99
N PRO A 29 -3.96 -4.90 3.88
CA PRO A 29 -4.74 -3.83 4.50
C PRO A 29 -6.21 -3.84 4.05
N ILE A 30 -7.09 -3.30 4.89
CA ILE A 30 -8.54 -3.27 4.64
C ILE A 30 -8.86 -2.58 3.32
N HIS A 31 -8.25 -1.42 3.06
CA HIS A 31 -8.49 -0.66 1.83
C HIS A 31 -8.00 -1.41 0.58
N CYS A 32 -6.91 -2.20 0.68
CA CYS A 32 -6.44 -3.03 -0.42
C CYS A 32 -7.43 -4.16 -0.76
N ARG A 33 -8.25 -4.63 0.19
CA ARG A 33 -9.27 -5.68 -0.04
C ARG A 33 -10.42 -5.20 -0.91
N GLY A 34 -10.72 -3.90 -0.87
CA GLY A 34 -11.72 -3.26 -1.73
C GLY A 34 -11.21 -2.89 -3.13
N TRP A 35 -9.92 -3.06 -3.42
CA TRP A 35 -9.28 -2.63 -4.67
C TRP A 35 -9.11 -3.74 -5.72
N PHE A 36 -8.94 -5.00 -5.28
CA PHE A 36 -8.81 -6.14 -6.18
C PHE A 36 -9.88 -7.17 -5.89
N PRO A 37 -10.51 -7.76 -6.92
CA PRO A 37 -11.58 -8.73 -6.75
C PRO A 37 -11.21 -9.82 -5.73
N LEU A 38 -12.20 -10.18 -4.91
CA LEU A 38 -12.17 -11.31 -3.97
C LEU A 38 -11.78 -12.62 -4.70
N PRO A 39 -11.34 -13.66 -3.98
CA PRO A 39 -10.98 -14.95 -4.57
C PRO A 39 -12.05 -15.58 -5.47
N ASP A 40 -13.33 -15.22 -5.36
CA ASP A 40 -14.37 -15.73 -6.28
C ASP A 40 -14.45 -14.97 -7.62
N ARG A 41 -13.61 -13.94 -7.81
CA ARG A 41 -13.46 -13.14 -9.03
C ARG A 41 -12.01 -13.19 -9.55
N GLN A 42 -11.38 -14.37 -9.38
CA GLN A 42 -10.00 -14.69 -9.79
C GLN A 42 -9.69 -14.42 -11.28
N ASN A 43 -10.70 -14.33 -12.16
CA ASN A 43 -10.52 -14.32 -13.61
C ASN A 43 -10.49 -12.94 -14.28
N GLU A 44 -10.52 -11.85 -13.51
CA GLU A 44 -10.60 -10.48 -14.09
C GLU A 44 -9.37 -9.61 -13.80
N VAL A 45 -8.23 -10.20 -13.43
CA VAL A 45 -6.99 -9.42 -13.25
C VAL A 45 -6.19 -9.36 -14.54
N GLY A 46 -6.59 -8.36 -15.29
CA GLY A 46 -5.97 -7.82 -16.50
C GLY A 46 -6.79 -6.65 -17.06
N SER A 47 -7.69 -6.10 -16.26
CA SER A 47 -8.63 -5.12 -16.74
C SER A 47 -7.89 -3.80 -16.98
N SER A 48 -8.03 -3.30 -18.21
CA SER A 48 -7.62 -1.95 -18.56
C SER A 48 -8.21 -0.96 -17.56
N SER A 49 -7.69 0.26 -17.53
CA SER A 49 -8.17 1.39 -16.73
C SER A 49 -9.69 1.68 -16.79
N GLU A 50 -10.46 0.92 -17.57
CA GLU A 50 -11.90 1.01 -17.75
C GLU A 50 -12.69 0.07 -16.82
N ASP A 51 -12.06 -1.00 -16.31
CA ASP A 51 -12.67 -2.04 -15.45
C ASP A 51 -11.99 -2.06 -14.07
N ALA A 52 -11.34 -0.97 -13.66
CA ALA A 52 -10.88 -0.79 -12.30
C ALA A 52 -12.11 -0.86 -11.38
N GLY A 53 -12.36 -2.05 -10.84
CA GLY A 53 -13.52 -2.33 -10.00
C GLY A 53 -13.71 -1.20 -9.00
N THR A 54 -14.95 -0.71 -8.90
CA THR A 54 -15.31 0.39 -8.01
C THR A 54 -14.69 0.14 -6.64
N ILE A 55 -13.78 1.03 -6.23
CA ILE A 55 -13.19 0.98 -4.88
C ILE A 55 -14.34 0.91 -3.90
N ASP A 56 -14.35 -0.11 -3.03
CA ASP A 56 -15.28 -0.13 -1.92
C ASP A 56 -14.96 1.06 -1.00
N ALA A 57 -15.74 2.13 -1.15
CA ALA A 57 -15.55 3.38 -0.44
C ALA A 57 -15.66 3.21 1.09
N HIS A 58 -16.45 2.25 1.56
CA HIS A 58 -16.57 1.96 2.98
C HIS A 58 -15.31 1.27 3.50
N ALA A 59 -14.85 0.22 2.82
CA ALA A 59 -13.60 -0.46 3.16
C ALA A 59 -12.39 0.48 3.09
N HIS A 60 -12.36 1.38 2.10
CA HIS A 60 -11.34 2.41 1.99
C HIS A 60 -11.36 3.36 3.19
N THR A 61 -12.53 3.88 3.56
CA THR A 61 -12.68 4.80 4.70
C THR A 61 -12.27 4.15 6.02
N VAL A 62 -12.72 2.91 6.27
CA VAL A 62 -12.35 2.16 7.47
C VAL A 62 -10.85 1.88 7.53
N GLY A 63 -10.26 1.43 6.40
CA GLY A 63 -8.82 1.18 6.31
C GLY A 63 -7.99 2.44 6.58
N GLN A 64 -8.38 3.56 5.97
CA GLN A 64 -7.70 4.84 6.16
C GLN A 64 -7.76 5.30 7.62
N GLY A 65 -8.91 5.15 8.29
CA GLY A 65 -9.06 5.48 9.71
C GLY A 65 -8.17 4.63 10.62
N ALA A 66 -8.12 3.33 10.38
CA ALA A 66 -7.25 2.42 11.14
C ALA A 66 -5.75 2.77 10.97
N GLU A 67 -5.32 3.05 9.75
CA GLU A 67 -3.94 3.44 9.46
C GLU A 67 -3.57 4.80 10.06
N ASN A 68 -4.48 5.78 10.02
CA ASN A 68 -4.26 7.08 10.65
C ASN A 68 -4.11 6.96 12.17
N GLY A 69 -4.92 6.13 12.81
CA GLY A 69 -4.81 5.88 14.26
C GLY A 69 -3.46 5.25 14.62
N LEU A 70 -3.02 4.25 13.83
CA LEU A 70 -1.71 3.63 14.03
C LEU A 70 -0.56 4.62 13.79
N ALA A 71 -0.62 5.41 12.73
CA ALA A 71 0.37 6.44 12.43
C ALA A 71 0.48 7.47 13.57
N SER A 72 -0.65 7.93 14.10
CA SER A 72 -0.68 8.88 15.22
C SER A 72 0.01 8.32 16.47
N GLU A 73 -0.26 7.07 16.84
CA GLU A 73 0.36 6.43 18.00
C GLU A 73 1.87 6.21 17.80
N LEU A 74 2.31 5.88 16.58
CA LEU A 74 3.73 5.77 16.24
C LEU A 74 4.44 7.11 16.40
N ASP A 75 3.84 8.18 15.86
CA ASP A 75 4.38 9.54 15.97
C ASP A 75 4.47 9.99 17.44
N GLU A 76 3.46 9.70 18.27
CA GLU A 76 3.46 9.98 19.72
C GLU A 76 4.59 9.27 20.47
N ARG A 77 5.07 8.14 19.95
CA ARG A 77 6.18 7.36 20.50
C ARG A 77 7.53 7.74 19.88
N GLY A 78 7.57 8.70 18.96
CA GLY A 78 8.78 9.09 18.24
C GLY A 78 9.25 8.04 17.22
N LEU A 79 8.35 7.16 16.78
CA LEU A 79 8.57 6.22 15.68
C LEU A 79 8.05 6.80 14.37
N ASP A 80 8.57 6.32 13.24
CA ASP A 80 8.14 6.81 11.93
C ASP A 80 6.76 6.23 11.53
N GLY A 81 5.71 7.04 11.67
CA GLY A 81 4.34 6.76 11.24
C GLY A 81 3.99 7.19 9.81
N ASN A 82 4.97 7.55 8.97
CA ASN A 82 4.70 8.04 7.62
C ASN A 82 4.11 6.96 6.70
N ARG A 83 3.45 7.45 5.63
CA ARG A 83 3.03 6.62 4.49
C ARG A 83 4.12 6.61 3.44
N TYR A 84 4.31 5.46 2.80
CA TYR A 84 5.27 5.28 1.71
C TYR A 84 4.59 4.78 0.44
N GLU A 85 5.22 5.02 -0.70
CA GLU A 85 4.89 4.39 -1.96
C GLU A 85 5.33 2.92 -1.91
N LEU A 86 4.40 2.01 -2.20
CA LEU A 86 4.57 0.58 -1.95
C LEU A 86 5.73 -0.04 -2.71
N ASN A 87 5.94 0.29 -3.99
CA ASN A 87 6.97 -0.33 -4.81
C ASN A 87 8.38 0.03 -4.31
N SER A 88 8.63 1.31 -4.07
CA SER A 88 9.90 1.82 -3.57
C SER A 88 10.20 1.32 -2.16
N ALA A 89 9.20 1.29 -1.27
CA ALA A 89 9.37 0.74 0.07
C ALA A 89 9.68 -0.76 0.07
N LEU A 90 8.99 -1.55 -0.77
CA LEU A 90 9.28 -2.98 -0.92
C LEU A 90 10.67 -3.23 -1.49
N ALA A 91 11.11 -2.45 -2.48
CA ALA A 91 12.47 -2.56 -3.02
C ALA A 91 13.52 -2.35 -1.92
N VAL A 92 13.36 -1.31 -1.10
CA VAL A 92 14.24 -1.06 0.05
C VAL A 92 14.21 -2.19 1.06
N ALA A 93 13.02 -2.73 1.38
CA ALA A 93 12.88 -3.84 2.31
C ALA A 93 13.52 -5.14 1.81
N PHE A 94 13.48 -5.40 0.49
CA PHE A 94 14.16 -6.55 -0.10
C PHE A 94 15.69 -6.39 -0.14
N ASP A 95 16.18 -5.18 -0.38
CA ASP A 95 17.61 -4.89 -0.40
C ASP A 95 18.22 -4.76 1.01
N THR A 96 17.40 -4.57 2.04
CA THR A 96 17.80 -4.34 3.43
C THR A 96 17.17 -5.38 4.36
N PRO A 97 17.82 -6.55 4.58
CA PRO A 97 17.23 -7.67 5.34
C PRO A 97 16.79 -7.35 6.77
N ASN A 98 17.38 -6.33 7.40
CA ASN A 98 17.06 -5.87 8.75
C ASN A 98 16.29 -4.52 8.77
N ALA A 99 15.63 -4.15 7.67
CA ALA A 99 14.88 -2.88 7.55
C ALA A 99 13.88 -2.67 8.70
N ALA A 100 13.19 -3.74 9.13
CA ALA A 100 12.23 -3.67 10.23
C ALA A 100 12.89 -3.32 11.57
N GLU A 101 14.07 -3.89 11.87
CA GLU A 101 14.82 -3.59 13.10
C GLU A 101 15.36 -2.17 13.08
N LEU A 102 15.91 -1.74 11.95
CA LEU A 102 16.40 -0.37 11.75
C LEU A 102 15.27 0.65 11.95
N TRP A 103 14.11 0.44 11.31
CA TRP A 103 12.93 1.27 11.50
C TRP A 103 12.47 1.29 12.97
N ALA A 104 12.44 0.12 13.63
CA ALA A 104 12.04 0.03 15.05
C ALA A 104 13.02 0.75 16.00
N ASN A 105 14.28 0.91 15.59
CA ASN A 105 15.29 1.70 16.30
C ASN A 105 15.26 3.20 15.93
N GLY A 106 14.32 3.64 15.09
CA GLY A 106 14.18 5.03 14.68
C GLY A 106 15.05 5.43 13.48
N GLU A 107 15.68 4.47 12.80
CA GLU A 107 16.46 4.77 11.59
C GLU A 107 15.53 5.10 10.41
N PRO A 108 15.83 6.14 9.62
CA PRO A 108 14.96 6.62 8.53
C PRO A 108 15.13 5.80 7.24
N VAL A 109 15.03 4.48 7.33
CA VAL A 109 15.32 3.52 6.22
C VAL A 109 14.46 3.78 4.99
N PHE A 110 13.22 4.26 5.17
CA PHE A 110 12.25 4.47 4.11
C PHE A 110 12.07 5.95 3.71
N GLU A 111 12.91 6.87 4.20
CA GLU A 111 12.76 8.33 3.98
C GLU A 111 12.61 8.72 2.50
N ARG A 112 13.25 7.97 1.60
CA ARG A 112 13.22 8.20 0.14
C ARG A 112 12.03 7.56 -0.57
N CYS A 113 11.17 6.86 0.15
CA CYS A 113 10.02 6.12 -0.40
C CYS A 113 8.70 6.89 -0.21
N LYS A 114 8.73 8.17 0.17
CA LYS A 114 7.51 8.94 0.38
C LYS A 114 6.70 9.05 -0.92
N PRO A 115 5.36 8.94 -0.87
CA PRO A 115 4.53 9.13 -2.03
C PRO A 115 4.75 10.55 -2.57
N HIS A 116 4.89 10.68 -3.88
CA HIS A 116 4.92 11.98 -4.52
C HIS A 116 3.56 12.65 -4.31
N ASP A 117 3.55 13.80 -3.63
CA ASP A 117 2.41 14.67 -3.32
C ASP A 117 1.04 14.09 -3.68
N THR A 118 0.51 13.26 -2.77
CA THR A 118 -0.93 13.04 -2.69
C THR A 118 -1.41 13.76 -1.45
N ILE A 119 -2.25 14.77 -1.69
CA ILE A 119 -2.90 15.66 -0.72
C ILE A 119 -3.12 14.92 0.61
N ARG A 120 -2.45 15.40 1.67
CA ARG A 120 -2.88 15.09 3.05
C ARG A 120 -4.33 15.57 3.13
N ALA A 121 -5.28 14.64 3.13
CA ALA A 121 -6.63 14.95 3.57
C ALA A 121 -6.53 15.29 5.06
N THR A 122 -6.43 16.60 5.32
CA THR A 122 -6.67 17.23 6.62
C THR A 122 -8.06 16.92 7.12
#